data_AF-A0A5K1C7Y8-F1
#
_entry.id   AF-A0A5K1C7Y8-F1
#
_cell.length_a   1.000
_cell.length_b   1.000
_cell.length_c   1.000
_cell.angle_alpha   90.00
_cell.angle_beta   90.00
_cell.angle_gamma   90.00
#
_symmetry.space_group_name_H-M   'P 1'
#
loop_
_entity.id
_entity.type
_entity.pdbx_description
1 polymer ?
#
loop_
_entity_poly.entity_id
_entity_poly.type
_entity_poly.pdbx_seq_one_letter_code
_entity_poly.pdbx_strand_id
1 'polypeptide(L)'
;RFASGSRIITTTRDESVLSLCKVDRDGTYKPELLDRDQSLHLFRRYAFQSSHQQQDMYKPDMYEDIQWKVVAVTGGLPLALRVFGSYLSDKSDRDEWK
;
A
#
# COMPACT_ATOMS: atom_id res chain seq x y z
N ARG A 1 -24.02 21.20 13.45
CA ARG A 1 -25.13 20.79 12.56
C ARG A 1 -24.56 20.63 11.16
N PHE A 2 -24.99 19.61 10.42
CA PHE A 2 -24.70 19.54 8.99
C PHE A 2 -25.51 20.62 8.27
N ALA A 3 -24.90 21.24 7.27
CA ALA A 3 -25.51 22.27 6.45
C ALA A 3 -25.69 21.76 5.01
N SER A 4 -26.47 22.49 4.21
CA SER A 4 -26.57 22.20 2.77
C SER A 4 -25.18 22.13 2.13
N GLY A 5 -24.94 21.10 1.31
CA GLY A 5 -23.64 20.82 0.69
C GLY A 5 -22.65 20.02 1.55
N SER A 6 -22.96 19.72 2.82
CA SER A 6 -22.14 18.82 3.64
C SER A 6 -22.12 17.40 3.05
N ARG A 7 -20.95 16.75 3.05
CA ARG A 7 -20.77 15.36 2.62
C ARG A 7 -20.27 14.52 3.79
N ILE A 8 -20.85 13.33 3.98
CA ILE A 8 -20.46 12.38 5.02
C ILE A 8 -19.93 11.13 4.33
N ILE A 9 -18.73 10.68 4.71
CA ILE A 9 -18.13 9.43 4.21
C ILE A 9 -18.04 8.47 5.40
N THR A 10 -18.64 7.30 5.26
CA THR A 10 -18.56 6.22 6.26
C THR A 10 -17.65 5.13 5.73
N THR A 11 -16.64 4.74 6.50
CA THR A 11 -15.78 3.60 6.18
C THR A 11 -16.08 2.46 7.15
N THR A 12 -16.21 1.25 6.64
CA THR A 12 -16.49 0.04 7.42
C THR A 12 -15.85 -1.16 6.74
N ARG A 13 -15.52 -2.19 7.53
CA ARG A 13 -15.12 -3.51 7.01
C ARG A 13 -16.32 -4.46 6.87
N ASP A 14 -17.47 -4.07 7.41
CA ASP A 14 -18.70 -4.84 7.42
C ASP A 14 -19.77 -4.12 6.59
N GLU A 15 -20.15 -4.73 5.46
CA GLU A 15 -21.14 -4.18 4.53
C GLU A 15 -22.54 -4.06 5.16
N SER A 16 -22.85 -4.86 6.19
CA SER A 16 -24.15 -4.77 6.89
C SER A 16 -24.34 -3.40 7.58
N VAL A 17 -23.24 -2.77 8.01
CA VAL A 17 -23.26 -1.43 8.63
C VAL A 17 -23.74 -0.36 7.64
N LEU A 18 -23.46 -0.51 6.35
CA LEU A 18 -23.91 0.45 5.32
C LEU A 18 -25.44 0.49 5.24
N SER A 19 -26.09 -0.66 5.42
CA SER A 19 -27.56 -0.75 5.45
C SER A 19 -28.15 -0.04 6.66
N LEU A 20 -27.51 -0.17 7.84
CA LEU A 20 -27.91 0.51 9.07
C LEU A 20 -27.77 2.03 8.95
N CYS A 21 -26.72 2.49 8.29
CA CYS A 21 -26.46 3.91 8.02
C CYS A 21 -27.34 4.49 6.90
N LYS A 22 -28.22 3.68 6.27
CA LYS A 22 -29.07 4.08 5.13
C LYS A 22 -28.27 4.73 4.00
N VAL A 23 -27.04 4.24 3.78
CA VAL A 23 -26.19 4.69 2.67
C VAL A 23 -26.80 4.17 1.38
N ASP A 24 -26.87 5.03 0.36
CA ASP A 24 -27.30 4.64 -0.97
C ASP A 24 -26.33 3.60 -1.55
N ARG A 25 -26.86 2.56 -2.19
CA ARG A 25 -26.03 1.53 -2.84
C ARG A 25 -25.19 2.12 -3.96
N ASP A 26 -25.74 3.10 -4.69
CA ASP A 26 -25.03 3.80 -5.77
C ASP A 26 -23.92 4.73 -5.24
N GLY A 27 -23.92 5.01 -3.92
CA GLY A 27 -22.87 5.74 -3.22
C GLY A 27 -21.83 4.86 -2.53
N THR A 28 -21.91 3.53 -2.68
CA THR A 28 -20.98 2.59 -2.03
C THR A 28 -19.77 2.33 -2.93
N TYR A 29 -18.58 2.39 -2.35
CA TYR A 29 -17.33 2.06 -3.02
C TYR A 29 -16.58 0.99 -2.24
N LYS A 30 -16.19 -0.09 -2.94
CA LYS A 30 -15.34 -1.14 -2.41
C LYS A 30 -13.92 -0.95 -2.95
N PRO A 31 -12.94 -0.58 -2.10
CA PRO A 31 -11.56 -0.46 -2.54
C PRO A 31 -11.05 -1.80 -3.07
N GLU A 32 -10.37 -1.76 -4.21
CA GLU A 32 -9.71 -2.92 -4.80
C GLU A 32 -8.28 -3.06 -4.25
N LEU A 33 -7.71 -4.25 -4.40
CA LEU A 33 -6.28 -4.46 -4.17
C LEU A 33 -5.47 -3.70 -5.22
N LEU A 34 -4.23 -3.38 -4.88
CA LEU A 34 -3.33 -2.75 -5.85
C LEU A 34 -2.98 -3.76 -6.94
N ASP A 35 -2.93 -3.27 -8.17
CA ASP A 35 -2.37 -4.05 -9.26
C ASP A 35 -0.86 -4.28 -9.07
N ARG A 36 -0.27 -5.09 -9.94
CA ARG A 36 1.14 -5.49 -9.86
C ARG A 36 2.09 -4.29 -9.89
N ASP A 37 1.82 -3.30 -10.74
CA ASP A 37 2.70 -2.16 -10.95
C ASP A 37 2.55 -1.12 -9.84
N GLN A 38 1.31 -0.87 -9.41
CA GLN A 38 1.00 -0.07 -8.23
C GLN A 38 1.61 -0.66 -6.97
N SER A 39 1.56 -1.98 -6.82
CA SER A 39 2.15 -2.70 -5.69
C SER A 39 3.67 -2.52 -5.64
N LEU A 40 4.33 -2.73 -6.78
CA LEU A 40 5.77 -2.52 -6.89
C LEU A 40 6.14 -1.07 -6.60
N HIS A 41 5.39 -0.11 -7.15
CA HIS A 41 5.61 1.31 -6.91
C HIS A 41 5.50 1.65 -5.42
N LEU A 42 4.45 1.18 -4.75
CA LEU A 42 4.25 1.41 -3.32
C LEU A 42 5.35 0.77 -2.48
N PHE A 43 5.72 -0.47 -2.78
CA PHE A 43 6.83 -1.15 -2.09
C PHE A 43 8.13 -0.35 -2.23
N ARG A 44 8.54 -0.02 -3.47
CA ARG A 44 9.76 0.74 -3.76
C ARG A 44 9.78 2.08 -3.03
N ARG A 45 8.61 2.75 -2.96
CA ARG A 45 8.46 3.99 -2.20
C ARG A 45 8.87 3.81 -0.75
N TYR A 46 8.36 2.81 -0.05
CA TYR A 46 8.70 2.62 1.37
C TYR A 46 10.07 1.97 1.59
N ALA A 47 10.51 1.12 0.66
CA ALA A 47 11.78 0.43 0.73
C ALA A 47 12.99 1.32 0.46
N PHE A 48 12.83 2.39 -0.33
CA PHE A 48 13.96 3.20 -0.74
C PHE A 48 13.86 4.69 -0.36
N GLN A 49 12.66 5.24 -0.15
CA GLN A 49 12.49 6.67 0.08
C GLN A 49 12.79 7.11 1.53
N SER A 50 12.94 6.16 2.47
CA SER A 50 13.12 6.42 3.92
C SER A 50 14.57 6.70 4.31
N SER A 51 15.55 6.28 3.51
CA SER A 51 16.96 6.49 3.79
C SER A 51 17.43 7.76 3.08
N HIS A 52 17.90 8.74 3.85
CA HIS A 52 18.73 9.86 3.39
C HIS A 52 20.02 9.43 2.66
N GLN A 53 20.23 8.13 2.46
CA GLN A 53 21.32 7.54 1.69
C GLN A 53 21.00 7.64 0.20
N GLN A 54 21.32 8.82 -0.31
CA GLN A 54 21.95 9.09 -1.60
C GLN A 54 21.68 8.07 -2.73
N GLN A 55 20.98 8.61 -3.71
CA GLN A 55 20.93 8.37 -5.16
C GLN A 55 22.07 7.56 -5.82
N ASP A 56 23.26 7.44 -5.20
CA ASP A 56 24.41 6.66 -5.69
C ASP A 56 24.41 5.17 -5.24
N MET A 57 23.58 4.78 -4.26
CA MET A 57 23.39 3.39 -3.80
C MET A 57 22.10 2.74 -4.35
N TYR A 58 21.35 3.45 -5.18
CA TYR A 58 20.16 2.93 -5.82
C TYR A 58 20.52 1.98 -6.96
N LYS A 59 20.60 0.69 -6.65
CA LYS A 59 20.55 -0.37 -7.67
C LYS A 59 19.28 -1.20 -7.51
N PRO A 60 18.10 -0.64 -7.82
CA PRO A 60 16.84 -1.38 -7.77
C PRO A 60 16.91 -2.70 -8.57
N ASP A 61 17.75 -2.77 -9.60
CA ASP A 61 17.99 -3.97 -10.41
C ASP A 61 18.66 -5.11 -9.63
N MET A 62 19.49 -4.82 -8.62
CA MET A 62 20.14 -5.87 -7.80
C MET A 62 19.16 -6.62 -6.88
N TYR A 63 18.00 -6.03 -6.62
CA TYR A 63 16.95 -6.55 -5.74
C TYR A 63 15.67 -6.90 -6.50
N GLU A 64 15.69 -6.90 -7.84
CA GLU A 64 14.48 -7.04 -8.65
C GLU A 64 13.73 -8.35 -8.36
N ASP A 65 14.45 -9.46 -8.22
CA ASP A 65 13.85 -10.76 -7.91
C ASP A 65 13.14 -10.77 -6.54
N ILE A 66 13.72 -10.09 -5.55
CA ILE A 66 13.17 -9.96 -4.20
C ILE A 66 11.96 -9.02 -4.19
N GLN A 67 12.05 -7.89 -4.89
CA GLN A 67 10.93 -6.95 -5.04
C GLN A 67 9.68 -7.64 -5.58
N TRP A 68 9.85 -8.44 -6.64
CA TRP A 68 8.73 -9.18 -7.21
C TRP A 68 8.20 -10.30 -6.31
N LYS A 69 9.06 -10.95 -5.51
CA LYS A 69 8.60 -11.90 -4.47
C LYS A 69 7.76 -11.21 -3.40
N VAL A 70 8.18 -10.05 -2.90
CA VAL A 70 7.39 -9.29 -1.92
C VAL A 70 6.05 -8.88 -2.52
N VAL A 71 6.01 -8.36 -3.76
CA VAL A 71 4.76 -8.03 -4.45
C VAL A 71 3.84 -9.25 -4.57
N ALA A 72 4.39 -10.42 -4.91
CA ALA A 72 3.63 -11.66 -5.01
C ALA A 72 3.06 -12.12 -3.66
N VAL A 73 3.86 -12.09 -2.59
CA VAL A 73 3.45 -12.53 -1.24
C VAL A 73 2.42 -11.58 -0.60
N THR A 74 2.56 -10.28 -0.84
CA THR A 74 1.64 -9.27 -0.28
C THR A 74 0.30 -9.21 -0.99
N GLY A 75 0.18 -9.78 -2.20
CA GLY A 75 -1.09 -9.88 -2.92
C GLY A 75 -1.78 -8.54 -3.18
N GLY A 76 -1.01 -7.45 -3.31
CA GLY A 76 -1.54 -6.11 -3.55
C GLY A 76 -2.15 -5.41 -2.33
N LEU A 77 -2.00 -5.95 -1.11
CA LEU A 77 -2.42 -5.29 0.12
C LEU A 77 -1.51 -4.08 0.43
N PRO A 78 -2.02 -2.84 0.39
CA PRO A 78 -1.18 -1.65 0.58
C PRO A 78 -0.42 -1.63 1.91
N LEU A 79 -1.07 -2.09 2.98
CA LEU A 79 -0.48 -2.12 4.31
C LEU A 79 0.68 -3.12 4.40
N ALA A 80 0.55 -4.29 3.80
CA ALA A 80 1.61 -5.30 3.80
C ALA A 80 2.84 -4.82 3.02
N LEU A 81 2.62 -4.26 1.82
CA LEU A 81 3.68 -3.65 1.00
C LEU A 81 4.45 -2.57 1.75
N ARG A 82 3.74 -1.69 2.46
CA ARG A 82 4.36 -0.66 3.30
C ARG A 82 5.19 -1.26 4.43
N VAL A 83 4.68 -2.27 5.13
CA VAL A 83 5.39 -2.92 6.24
C VAL A 83 6.69 -3.56 5.74
N PHE A 84 6.64 -4.35 4.67
CA PHE A 84 7.85 -4.96 4.09
C PHE A 84 8.81 -3.90 3.57
N GLY A 85 8.32 -2.88 2.86
CA GLY A 85 9.17 -1.80 2.35
C GLY A 85 9.88 -1.08 3.49
N SER A 86 9.15 -0.60 4.50
CA SER A 86 9.75 0.07 5.65
C SER A 86 10.73 -0.82 6.42
N TYR A 87 10.41 -2.10 6.60
CA TYR A 87 11.30 -3.07 7.25
C TYR A 87 12.63 -3.27 6.51
N LEU A 88 12.61 -3.22 5.18
CA LEU A 88 13.80 -3.41 4.34
C LEU A 88 14.58 -2.10 4.10
N SER A 89 14.04 -0.96 4.53
CA SER A 89 14.58 0.36 4.15
C SER A 89 15.91 0.75 4.80
N ASP A 90 16.30 0.08 5.87
CA ASP A 90 17.60 0.24 6.54
C ASP A 90 18.59 -0.90 6.25
N LYS A 91 18.19 -1.84 5.39
CA LYS A 91 18.97 -3.03 5.04
C LYS A 91 19.88 -2.75 3.86
N SER A 92 21.17 -2.96 4.05
CA SER A 92 22.19 -2.68 3.04
C SER A 92 22.75 -3.92 2.36
N ASP A 93 22.65 -5.09 3.03
CA ASP A 93 23.08 -6.36 2.47
C ASP A 93 21.92 -7.10 1.78
N ARG A 94 22.18 -7.68 0.61
CA ARG A 94 21.20 -8.46 -0.15
C ARG A 94 20.74 -9.71 0.58
N ASP A 95 21.58 -10.28 1.44
CA ASP A 95 21.17 -11.42 2.26
C ASP A 95 20.16 -11.02 3.35
N GLU A 96 20.13 -9.76 3.79
CA GLU A 96 19.08 -9.24 4.69
C GLU A 96 17.74 -8.98 3.97
N TRP A 97 17.77 -8.88 2.64
CA TRP A 97 16.57 -8.70 1.81
C TRP A 97 15.92 -10.02 1.37
N LYS A 98 16.63 -11.14 1.45
CA LYS A 98 16.13 -12.47 1.04
C LYS A 98 15.12 -13.03 2.04
#